data_AF-A0A9N8HCD7-F1
#
_entry.id   AF-A0A9N8HCD7-F1
#
_cell.length_a   1.000
_cell.length_b   1.000
_cell.length_c   1.000
_cell.angle_alpha   90.00
_cell.angle_beta   90.00
_cell.angle_gamma   90.00
#
_symmetry.space_group_name_H-M   'P 1'
#
loop_
_entity.id
_entity.type
_entity.pdbx_description
1 polymer ?
#
loop_
_entity_poly.entity_id
_entity_poly.type
_entity_poly.pdbx_seq_one_letter_code
_entity_poly.pdbx_strand_id
1 'polypeptide(L)'
;MTTISTNALLFLATMVPSVAAFVPASLINQRQSQSTLAMMDPALAMDTFASANNMMTTMDHSTAMATSSNVLSFADQGQNLAGIFFQASLLPYLLFLYFLSFKANRISDLGNFGFQFVLLFVVSTIPSGIISKAVYGISLANVDWLHGGAETLLTAANILIVLGFKEAMTTPKADIEPMGKYRNIALGAFAVFAVFCALGPNIGFEAHSAFLFGAGDLPTTWTASLPWVTHPEPENALSIPTWMIHFSSVFEYLFAMSLVWKYSETTGNEKWKGLTWGMLPLHASGICACTYHWFYNDPSLQFLVTSQAGLTLLGNITCMIAAFRIARSNGWTLSDLNPFPKSNTSPSGLVSEGISAMPLELSEATETNAVLAAKLVALTVLTSYAVKYGSLGLDLPFEPNSFVAGAMIVGFPAITAYQYANLSKESEEDSIFDFMKGDGENKPSLSMDDIKKYGVAGTVAYVLTELAFWIVAFPVASTALYQSTGHWPDVVNDNTDRTAVLAFIFAGANIARALVPLRFGAALALAPWVDENIINRGGDSAEATGDSSNP
;
A
#
# COMPACT_ATOMS: atom_id res chain seq x y z
N MET A 1 22.54 5.62 -15.39
CA MET A 1 22.56 4.37 -14.59
C MET A 1 22.90 4.64 -13.12
N THR A 2 23.55 5.75 -12.76
CA THR A 2 23.65 6.27 -11.38
C THR A 2 22.48 7.17 -10.94
N THR A 3 21.56 7.50 -11.84
CA THR A 3 20.52 8.50 -11.57
C THR A 3 19.29 7.92 -10.87
N ILE A 4 18.85 6.69 -11.12
CA ILE A 4 17.51 6.25 -10.67
C ILE A 4 17.44 5.94 -9.16
N SER A 5 18.41 5.21 -8.59
CA SER A 5 18.44 4.91 -7.14
C SER A 5 18.84 6.13 -6.29
N THR A 6 19.75 6.98 -6.80
CA THR A 6 20.08 8.26 -6.18
C THR A 6 18.89 9.21 -6.26
N ASN A 7 18.07 9.18 -7.32
CA ASN A 7 16.91 10.07 -7.47
C ASN A 7 15.73 9.70 -6.57
N ALA A 8 15.51 8.43 -6.20
CA ALA A 8 14.49 8.10 -5.19
C ALA A 8 14.85 8.66 -3.81
N LEU A 9 16.14 8.55 -3.43
CA LEU A 9 16.70 9.15 -2.22
C LEU A 9 16.76 10.69 -2.30
N LEU A 10 17.08 11.26 -3.47
CA LEU A 10 17.08 12.71 -3.71
C LEU A 10 15.66 13.27 -3.71
N PHE A 11 14.69 12.53 -4.28
CA PHE A 11 13.27 12.87 -4.28
C PHE A 11 12.76 12.97 -2.85
N LEU A 12 13.02 11.97 -2.01
CA LEU A 12 12.76 12.00 -0.57
C LEU A 12 13.49 13.18 0.11
N ALA A 13 14.78 13.41 -0.18
CA ALA A 13 15.55 14.50 0.42
C ALA A 13 15.06 15.90 0.03
N THR A 14 14.48 16.07 -1.18
CA THR A 14 13.88 17.34 -1.64
C THR A 14 12.44 17.56 -1.19
N MET A 15 11.76 16.49 -0.76
CA MET A 15 10.35 16.49 -0.32
C MET A 15 10.20 16.65 1.20
N VAL A 16 11.29 16.71 1.96
CA VAL A 16 11.28 17.01 3.40
C VAL A 16 11.64 18.49 3.60
N PRO A 17 10.68 19.43 3.51
CA PRO A 17 10.91 20.77 4.03
C PRO A 17 11.03 20.71 5.55
N SER A 18 11.88 21.57 6.10
CA SER A 18 11.97 21.80 7.53
C SER A 18 10.57 22.20 8.06
N VAL A 19 10.05 21.45 9.04
CA VAL A 19 8.71 21.63 9.64
C VAL A 19 8.44 23.07 10.11
N ALA A 20 9.50 23.85 10.36
CA ALA A 20 9.42 25.28 10.68
C ALA A 20 8.67 26.14 9.63
N ALA A 21 8.53 25.67 8.38
CA ALA A 21 7.79 26.37 7.34
C ALA A 21 6.25 26.17 7.37
N PHE A 22 5.75 25.25 8.20
CA PHE A 22 4.33 24.81 8.21
C PHE A 22 3.57 25.11 9.50
N VAL A 23 4.20 25.79 10.47
CA VAL A 23 3.54 26.25 11.70
C VAL A 23 3.22 27.74 11.55
N PRO A 24 1.93 28.16 11.54
CA PRO A 24 1.60 29.57 11.66
C PRO A 24 2.13 30.11 13.00
N ALA A 25 2.96 31.15 12.95
CA ALA A 25 3.45 31.86 14.14
C ALA A 25 2.33 32.51 14.98
N SER A 26 1.07 32.44 14.52
CA SER A 26 -0.10 33.07 15.14
C SER A 26 -0.81 32.23 16.22
N LEU A 27 -0.42 30.97 16.48
CA LEU A 27 -1.08 30.12 17.48
C LEU A 27 -0.41 30.08 18.87
N ILE A 28 0.64 30.87 19.11
CA ILE A 28 1.33 30.91 20.42
C ILE A 28 0.77 32.02 21.34
N ASN A 29 -0.05 32.95 20.87
CA ASN A 29 -0.42 34.14 21.65
C ASN A 29 -1.92 34.45 21.76
N GLN A 30 -2.75 33.45 22.06
CA GLN A 30 -4.12 33.70 22.53
C GLN A 30 -4.44 32.99 23.84
N ARG A 31 -3.75 33.42 24.89
CA ARG A 31 -4.32 33.56 26.24
C ARG A 31 -3.74 34.80 26.90
N GLN A 32 -4.33 35.97 26.64
CA GLN A 32 -4.55 37.02 27.67
C GLN A 32 -5.24 38.27 27.08
N SER A 33 -6.34 38.63 27.77
CA SER A 33 -7.00 39.94 27.92
C SER A 33 -7.54 40.72 26.72
N GLN A 34 -8.85 41.00 26.84
CA GLN A 34 -9.56 42.17 26.30
C GLN A 34 -8.86 43.50 26.65
N SER A 35 -8.81 44.45 25.71
CA SER A 35 -9.45 45.79 25.79
C SER A 35 -8.75 46.87 24.94
N THR A 36 -9.59 47.76 24.39
CA THR A 36 -9.36 49.14 23.90
C THR A 36 -8.67 49.42 22.55
N LEU A 37 -9.43 50.16 21.74
CA LEU A 37 -9.04 50.90 20.53
C LEU A 37 -7.88 51.87 20.75
N ALA A 38 -6.95 51.94 19.80
CA ALA A 38 -6.25 53.16 19.38
C ALA A 38 -5.72 53.03 17.95
N MET A 39 -5.95 54.04 17.11
CA MET A 39 -5.36 54.24 15.79
C MET A 39 -3.93 54.79 15.89
N MET A 40 -3.03 54.35 14.99
CA MET A 40 -1.76 54.97 14.51
C MET A 40 -1.02 53.91 13.64
N ASP A 41 -0.22 54.14 12.61
CA ASP A 41 0.13 55.19 11.64
C ASP A 41 0.97 54.46 10.54
N PRO A 42 0.78 54.61 9.22
CA PRO A 42 1.35 53.70 8.20
C PRO A 42 2.85 53.86 7.85
N ALA A 43 3.68 54.48 8.69
CA ALA A 43 5.03 54.93 8.31
C ALA A 43 6.22 54.16 8.92
N LEU A 44 6.02 52.94 9.44
CA LEU A 44 7.09 52.13 10.07
C LEU A 44 7.35 50.77 9.40
N ALA A 45 7.05 50.67 8.11
CA ALA A 45 7.28 49.49 7.28
C ALA A 45 8.53 49.65 6.40
N MET A 46 9.71 49.94 6.98
CA MET A 46 10.95 49.95 6.18
C MET A 46 12.27 49.90 6.98
N ASP A 47 12.32 49.21 8.12
CA ASP A 47 13.60 49.01 8.86
C ASP A 47 13.84 47.60 9.42
N THR A 48 12.98 46.63 9.10
CA THR A 48 13.02 45.26 9.67
C THR A 48 13.77 44.23 8.82
N PHE A 49 14.56 44.64 7.82
CA PHE A 49 15.26 43.69 6.93
C PHE A 49 16.80 43.64 7.11
N ALA A 50 17.38 44.40 8.05
CA ALA A 50 18.84 44.52 8.19
C ALA A 50 19.46 43.98 9.50
N SER A 51 18.68 43.44 10.45
CA SER A 51 19.21 43.02 11.77
C SER A 51 19.08 41.53 12.11
N ALA A 52 18.81 40.65 11.15
CA ALA A 52 18.62 39.21 11.38
C ALA A 52 19.92 38.37 11.33
N ASN A 53 21.09 38.96 11.09
CA ASN A 53 22.34 38.21 10.86
C ASN A 53 23.32 38.14 12.05
N ASN A 54 22.99 38.65 13.25
CA ASN A 54 23.94 38.75 14.36
C ASN A 54 23.43 38.32 15.74
N MET A 55 22.56 37.31 15.83
CA MET A 55 22.29 36.65 17.12
C MET A 55 22.31 35.12 16.98
N MET A 56 23.48 34.59 16.59
CA MET A 56 23.87 33.22 16.87
C MET A 56 24.99 33.25 17.90
N THR A 57 24.64 33.14 19.18
CA THR A 57 25.45 32.53 20.26
C THR A 57 24.69 32.64 21.57
N THR A 58 24.73 31.55 22.35
CA THR A 58 24.16 31.34 23.70
C THR A 58 22.66 31.03 23.78
N MET A 59 22.30 29.79 23.40
CA MET A 59 21.21 29.08 24.06
C MET A 59 21.68 27.69 24.52
N ASP A 60 21.29 27.40 25.74
CA ASP A 60 21.80 26.43 26.68
C ASP A 60 21.48 24.97 26.30
N HIS A 61 22.41 24.05 26.61
CA HIS A 61 22.38 22.61 26.26
C HIS A 61 21.27 21.80 26.96
N SER A 62 20.37 22.46 27.68
CA SER A 62 19.26 21.86 28.44
C SER A 62 17.90 21.91 27.72
N THR A 63 17.77 22.66 26.62
CA THR A 63 16.51 22.80 25.84
C THR A 63 16.46 21.98 24.55
N ALA A 64 17.59 21.43 24.09
CA ALA A 64 17.64 20.58 22.88
C ALA A 64 16.97 19.20 23.04
N MET A 65 16.66 18.79 24.28
CA MET A 65 15.96 17.55 24.60
C MET A 65 14.44 17.68 24.66
N ALA A 66 13.89 18.91 24.68
CA ALA A 66 12.45 19.18 24.74
C ALA A 66 11.85 19.60 23.38
N THR A 67 12.69 19.91 22.40
CA THR A 67 12.27 20.26 21.03
C THR A 67 12.29 19.07 20.07
N SER A 68 12.82 17.91 20.48
CA SER A 68 12.70 16.64 19.74
C SER A 68 11.34 15.95 19.97
N SER A 69 10.53 16.45 20.91
CA SER A 69 9.23 15.88 21.28
C SER A 69 8.07 16.34 20.39
N ASN A 70 8.28 17.31 19.49
CA ASN A 70 7.23 17.95 18.70
C ASN A 70 7.36 17.72 17.17
N VAL A 71 8.17 16.75 16.73
CA VAL A 71 8.37 16.36 15.31
C VAL A 71 7.77 14.98 15.01
N LEU A 72 6.67 14.64 15.70
CA LEU A 72 5.94 13.42 15.46
C LEU A 72 4.45 13.75 15.52
N SER A 73 3.85 14.24 14.46
CA SER A 73 2.38 14.12 14.28
C SER A 73 2.01 12.86 13.49
N PHE A 74 2.96 11.93 13.42
CA PHE A 74 2.70 10.51 13.60
C PHE A 74 2.61 10.10 15.08
N ALA A 75 2.80 10.95 16.11
CA ALA A 75 2.99 10.47 17.49
C ALA A 75 1.81 9.68 18.10
N ASP A 76 0.62 9.72 17.53
CA ASP A 76 -0.47 8.87 18.01
C ASP A 76 -0.68 7.60 17.17
N GLN A 77 -0.05 7.52 15.97
CA GLN A 77 0.05 6.29 15.17
C GLN A 77 1.40 5.57 15.36
N GLY A 78 2.50 6.28 15.54
CA GLY A 78 3.83 5.77 15.84
C GLY A 78 3.99 5.23 17.26
N GLN A 79 2.97 5.41 18.12
CA GLN A 79 2.86 4.75 19.43
C GLN A 79 1.82 3.62 19.42
N ASN A 80 1.07 3.43 18.32
CA ASN A 80 0.14 2.32 18.16
C ASN A 80 0.64 1.34 17.08
N LEU A 81 0.11 0.12 17.09
CA LEU A 81 0.65 -0.96 16.26
C LEU A 81 0.54 -0.68 14.75
N ALA A 82 -0.50 0.06 14.34
CA ALA A 82 -0.73 0.39 12.93
C ALA A 82 0.36 1.31 12.36
N GLY A 83 0.73 2.39 13.06
CA GLY A 83 1.77 3.28 12.55
C GLY A 83 3.16 2.64 12.55
N ILE A 84 3.45 1.74 13.51
CA ILE A 84 4.68 0.92 13.48
C ILE A 84 4.74 0.08 12.21
N PHE A 85 3.65 -0.62 11.86
CA PHE A 85 3.62 -1.43 10.64
C PHE A 85 3.74 -0.59 9.37
N PHE A 86 3.06 0.57 9.28
CA PHE A 86 3.21 1.46 8.14
C PHE A 86 4.64 1.99 7.99
N GLN A 87 5.28 2.41 9.08
CA GLN A 87 6.68 2.86 9.04
C GLN A 87 7.63 1.73 8.65
N ALA A 88 7.46 0.54 9.24
CA ALA A 88 8.25 -0.64 8.91
C ALA A 88 8.07 -1.07 7.45
N SER A 89 6.90 -0.81 6.85
CA SER A 89 6.58 -1.19 5.47
C SER A 89 7.36 -0.39 4.42
N LEU A 90 7.93 0.76 4.79
CA LEU A 90 8.65 1.64 3.86
C LEU A 90 9.93 0.98 3.33
N LEU A 91 10.74 0.36 4.20
CA LEU A 91 11.99 -0.26 3.77
C LEU A 91 11.77 -1.41 2.77
N PRO A 92 10.87 -2.39 3.03
CA PRO A 92 10.50 -3.39 2.04
C PRO A 92 9.98 -2.78 0.74
N TYR A 93 9.19 -1.69 0.81
CA TYR A 93 8.70 -1.02 -0.39
C TYR A 93 9.82 -0.40 -1.24
N LEU A 94 10.79 0.28 -0.60
CA LEU A 94 11.94 0.85 -1.29
C LEU A 94 12.80 -0.24 -1.94
N LEU A 95 12.98 -1.38 -1.27
CA LEU A 95 13.67 -2.54 -1.84
C LEU A 95 12.89 -3.17 -2.99
N PHE A 96 11.56 -3.25 -2.88
CA PHE A 96 10.69 -3.64 -3.99
C PHE A 96 10.90 -2.75 -5.21
N LEU A 97 10.83 -1.42 -5.06
CA LEU A 97 11.07 -0.47 -6.15
C LEU A 97 12.47 -0.64 -6.75
N TYR A 98 13.49 -0.81 -5.90
CA TYR A 98 14.88 -1.03 -6.33
C TYR A 98 15.01 -2.26 -7.23
N PHE A 99 14.52 -3.42 -6.78
CA PHE A 99 14.61 -4.65 -7.56
C PHE A 99 13.72 -4.62 -8.79
N LEU A 100 12.51 -4.07 -8.69
CA LEU A 100 11.59 -3.96 -9.83
C LEU A 100 12.17 -3.07 -10.93
N SER A 101 12.85 -1.99 -10.55
CA SER A 101 13.52 -1.05 -11.46
C SER A 101 14.76 -1.60 -12.15
N PHE A 102 15.16 -2.86 -11.89
CA PHE A 102 16.27 -3.47 -12.61
C PHE A 102 15.95 -3.54 -14.10
N LYS A 103 16.81 -2.95 -14.94
CA LYS A 103 16.52 -2.71 -16.36
C LYS A 103 16.12 -3.98 -17.12
N ALA A 104 16.76 -5.11 -16.82
CA ALA A 104 16.47 -6.38 -17.48
C ALA A 104 15.08 -6.95 -17.15
N ASN A 105 14.36 -6.38 -16.17
CA ASN A 105 12.95 -6.68 -15.93
C ASN A 105 12.04 -6.14 -17.03
N ARG A 106 12.53 -5.20 -17.86
CA ARG A 106 11.81 -4.65 -19.02
C ARG A 106 10.47 -3.97 -18.68
N ILE A 107 10.24 -3.59 -17.43
CA ILE A 107 9.06 -2.79 -17.06
C ILE A 107 9.11 -1.43 -17.78
N SER A 108 7.98 -0.92 -18.24
CA SER A 108 7.91 0.42 -18.84
C SER A 108 8.24 1.50 -17.81
N ASP A 109 8.78 2.62 -18.29
CA ASP A 109 9.09 3.77 -17.43
C ASP A 109 7.83 4.31 -16.73
N LEU A 110 6.68 4.29 -17.44
CA LEU A 110 5.39 4.69 -16.89
C LEU A 110 4.93 3.76 -15.77
N GLY A 111 5.03 2.44 -15.96
CA GLY A 111 4.62 1.46 -14.95
C GLY A 111 5.51 1.52 -13.71
N ASN A 112 6.82 1.66 -13.91
CA ASN A 112 7.78 1.86 -12.82
C ASN A 112 7.52 3.19 -12.08
N PHE A 113 7.26 4.27 -12.81
CA PHE A 113 6.88 5.54 -12.20
C PHE A 113 5.57 5.42 -11.41
N GLY A 114 4.58 4.67 -11.88
CA GLY A 114 3.33 4.43 -11.15
C GLY A 114 3.58 3.82 -9.76
N PHE A 115 4.44 2.80 -9.65
CA PHE A 115 4.83 2.27 -8.34
C PHE A 115 5.61 3.32 -7.52
N GLN A 116 6.51 4.09 -8.11
CA GLN A 116 7.20 5.16 -7.38
C GLN A 116 6.24 6.26 -6.91
N PHE A 117 5.17 6.55 -7.66
CA PHE A 117 4.18 7.57 -7.36
C PHE A 117 3.39 7.26 -6.09
N VAL A 118 3.30 5.99 -5.68
CA VAL A 118 2.72 5.60 -4.37
C VAL A 118 3.47 6.25 -3.21
N LEU A 119 4.78 6.53 -3.34
CA LEU A 119 5.52 7.27 -2.31
C LEU A 119 4.96 8.68 -2.13
N LEU A 120 4.43 9.29 -3.19
CA LEU A 120 3.78 10.59 -3.11
C LEU A 120 2.50 10.53 -2.28
N PHE A 121 1.70 9.49 -2.46
CA PHE A 121 0.55 9.20 -1.60
C PHE A 121 0.98 9.07 -0.13
N VAL A 122 2.01 8.27 0.17
CA VAL A 122 2.53 8.09 1.54
C VAL A 122 3.01 9.41 2.13
N VAL A 123 3.78 10.21 1.39
CA VAL A 123 4.26 11.52 1.89
C VAL A 123 3.11 12.52 2.06
N SER A 124 2.09 12.46 1.22
CA SER A 124 0.93 13.36 1.25
C SER A 124 -0.04 13.05 2.40
N THR A 125 -0.17 11.79 2.79
CA THR A 125 -0.98 11.42 3.97
C THR A 125 -0.39 11.92 5.29
N ILE A 126 0.92 12.22 5.33
CA ILE A 126 1.59 12.82 6.50
C ILE A 126 0.95 14.17 6.85
N PRO A 127 1.11 15.26 6.06
CA PRO A 127 0.56 16.56 6.40
C PRO A 127 -0.96 16.53 6.56
N SER A 128 -1.69 15.72 5.78
CA SER A 128 -3.12 15.52 5.98
C SER A 128 -3.44 14.99 7.38
N GLY A 129 -2.74 13.95 7.83
CA GLY A 129 -2.90 13.43 9.19
C GLY A 129 -2.57 14.47 10.27
N ILE A 130 -1.51 15.27 10.06
CA ILE A 130 -1.16 16.38 10.95
C ILE A 130 -2.32 17.36 11.07
N ILE A 131 -2.85 17.83 9.94
CA ILE A 131 -3.92 18.83 9.90
C ILE A 131 -5.20 18.26 10.50
N SER A 132 -5.59 17.04 10.14
CA SER A 132 -6.76 16.38 10.70
C SER A 132 -6.73 16.34 12.22
N LYS A 133 -5.56 16.03 12.81
CA LYS A 133 -5.42 15.98 14.26
C LYS A 133 -5.25 17.34 14.91
N ALA A 134 -4.39 18.19 14.38
CA ALA A 134 -4.05 19.47 14.99
C ALA A 134 -5.17 20.51 14.87
N VAL A 135 -5.94 20.49 13.77
CA VAL A 135 -7.02 21.44 13.51
C VAL A 135 -8.38 20.88 13.91
N TYR A 136 -8.69 19.65 13.47
CA TYR A 136 -10.03 19.08 13.65
C TYR A 136 -10.14 18.10 14.83
N GLY A 137 -9.03 17.69 15.45
CA GLY A 137 -9.04 16.76 16.59
C GLY A 137 -9.39 15.30 16.25
N ILE A 138 -9.64 14.98 14.99
CA ILE A 138 -10.12 13.65 14.56
C ILE A 138 -9.12 12.95 13.62
N SER A 139 -9.33 11.66 13.35
CA SER A 139 -8.48 10.91 12.42
C SER A 139 -8.68 11.37 10.98
N LEU A 140 -7.65 11.22 10.14
CA LEU A 140 -7.71 11.53 8.71
C LEU A 140 -8.89 10.83 8.02
N ALA A 141 -9.16 9.56 8.37
CA ALA A 141 -10.29 8.78 7.87
C ALA A 141 -11.67 9.44 8.05
N ASN A 142 -11.80 10.38 9.00
CA ASN A 142 -13.03 11.13 9.27
C ASN A 142 -13.00 12.57 8.71
N VAL A 143 -11.93 12.97 8.01
CA VAL A 143 -11.80 14.30 7.37
C VAL A 143 -11.89 14.16 5.86
N ASP A 144 -13.11 14.08 5.34
CA ASP A 144 -13.38 13.58 3.98
C ASP A 144 -12.61 14.32 2.88
N TRP A 145 -12.59 15.65 2.87
CA TRP A 145 -11.87 16.42 1.85
C TRP A 145 -10.35 16.19 1.85
N LEU A 146 -9.71 16.01 3.01
CA LEU A 146 -8.28 15.68 3.11
C LEU A 146 -8.03 14.21 2.79
N HIS A 147 -8.93 13.34 3.24
CA HIS A 147 -8.87 11.89 3.02
C HIS A 147 -8.99 11.57 1.53
N GLY A 148 -10.10 11.96 0.89
CA GLY A 148 -10.31 11.79 -0.55
C GLY A 148 -9.24 12.49 -1.39
N GLY A 149 -8.78 13.67 -0.97
CA GLY A 149 -7.68 14.36 -1.63
C GLY A 149 -6.37 13.55 -1.64
N ALA A 150 -6.02 12.93 -0.50
CA ALA A 150 -4.81 12.11 -0.40
C ALA A 150 -4.97 10.80 -1.19
N GLU A 151 -6.08 10.11 -1.03
CA GLU A 151 -6.37 8.82 -1.68
C GLU A 151 -6.46 8.95 -3.22
N THR A 152 -6.76 10.14 -3.76
CA THR A 152 -6.68 10.40 -5.21
C THR A 152 -5.30 10.10 -5.79
N LEU A 153 -4.23 10.31 -5.02
CA LEU A 153 -2.86 10.02 -5.45
C LEU A 153 -2.62 8.51 -5.59
N LEU A 154 -3.31 7.68 -4.79
CA LEU A 154 -3.23 6.22 -4.90
C LEU A 154 -3.96 5.72 -6.16
N THR A 155 -5.15 6.25 -6.45
CA THR A 155 -5.86 6.00 -7.72
C THR A 155 -4.98 6.38 -8.92
N ALA A 156 -4.35 7.56 -8.89
CA ALA A 156 -3.43 7.98 -9.94
C ALA A 156 -2.25 7.01 -10.10
N ALA A 157 -1.66 6.53 -9.00
CA ALA A 157 -0.59 5.54 -9.04
C ALA A 157 -1.04 4.23 -9.75
N ASN A 158 -2.21 3.71 -9.40
CA ASN A 158 -2.73 2.47 -9.98
C ASN A 158 -3.01 2.61 -11.48
N ILE A 159 -3.59 3.74 -11.91
CA ILE A 159 -3.79 4.03 -13.34
C ILE A 159 -2.44 4.06 -14.09
N LEU A 160 -1.42 4.70 -13.53
CA LEU A 160 -0.08 4.74 -14.13
C LEU A 160 0.53 3.32 -14.26
N ILE A 161 0.37 2.48 -13.24
CA ILE A 161 0.80 1.07 -13.27
C ILE A 161 0.08 0.32 -14.39
N VAL A 162 -1.24 0.43 -14.45
CA VAL A 162 -2.09 -0.21 -15.47
C VAL A 162 -1.67 0.19 -16.89
N LEU A 163 -1.57 1.50 -17.14
CA LEU A 163 -1.18 2.02 -18.44
C LEU A 163 0.24 1.59 -18.80
N GLY A 164 1.14 1.60 -17.83
CA GLY A 164 2.52 1.17 -18.01
C GLY A 164 2.66 -0.29 -18.42
N PHE A 165 1.97 -1.22 -17.75
CA PHE A 165 2.01 -2.63 -18.16
C PHE A 165 1.33 -2.86 -19.52
N LYS A 166 0.22 -2.16 -19.79
CA LYS A 166 -0.44 -2.26 -21.10
C LYS A 166 0.48 -1.76 -22.22
N GLU A 167 1.15 -0.63 -22.01
CA GLU A 167 2.13 -0.08 -22.96
C GLU A 167 3.27 -1.09 -23.23
N ALA A 168 3.83 -1.68 -22.17
CA ALA A 168 4.90 -2.67 -22.28
C ALA A 168 4.50 -3.92 -23.10
N MET A 169 3.23 -4.32 -23.06
CA MET A 169 2.73 -5.51 -23.77
C MET A 169 2.24 -5.25 -25.19
N THR A 170 1.88 -4.01 -25.54
CA THR A 170 1.17 -3.70 -26.79
C THR A 170 1.93 -2.78 -27.74
N THR A 171 2.95 -2.07 -27.24
CA THR A 171 3.69 -1.09 -28.03
C THR A 171 5.09 -1.61 -28.36
N PRO A 172 5.50 -1.64 -29.65
CA PRO A 172 6.88 -1.93 -30.02
C PRO A 172 7.79 -0.81 -29.50
N LYS A 173 8.51 -1.08 -28.41
CA LYS A 173 9.60 -0.28 -27.82
C LYS A 173 9.26 1.22 -27.72
N ALA A 174 8.57 1.61 -26.65
CA ALA A 174 8.34 3.02 -26.34
C ALA A 174 9.66 3.80 -26.28
N ASP A 175 9.66 5.01 -26.84
CA ASP A 175 10.75 5.96 -26.68
C ASP A 175 11.01 6.18 -25.18
N ILE A 176 12.28 6.12 -24.76
CA ILE A 176 12.66 6.36 -23.37
C ILE A 176 12.34 7.82 -23.04
N GLU A 177 11.22 8.04 -22.37
CA GLU A 177 10.82 9.37 -21.91
C GLU A 177 11.80 9.86 -20.82
N PRO A 178 12.34 11.09 -20.92
CA PRO A 178 13.31 11.57 -19.95
C PRO A 178 12.66 11.66 -18.56
N MET A 179 13.26 10.99 -17.56
CA MET A 179 12.77 10.95 -16.17
C MET A 179 12.42 12.31 -15.54
N GLY A 180 12.97 13.41 -16.08
CA GLY A 180 12.62 14.77 -15.66
C GLY A 180 11.12 15.08 -15.79
N LYS A 181 10.43 14.50 -16.77
CA LYS A 181 8.98 14.69 -16.98
C LYS A 181 8.16 14.16 -15.80
N TYR A 182 8.37 12.90 -15.44
CA TYR A 182 7.63 12.23 -14.36
C TYR A 182 7.89 12.85 -12.98
N ARG A 183 9.16 13.20 -12.69
CA ARG A 183 9.51 13.93 -11.46
C ARG A 183 8.77 15.26 -11.35
N ASN A 184 8.69 16.02 -12.44
CA ASN A 184 8.01 17.32 -12.43
C ASN A 184 6.50 17.17 -12.24
N ILE A 185 5.89 16.11 -12.80
CA ILE A 185 4.47 15.77 -12.56
C ILE A 185 4.24 15.48 -11.07
N ALA A 186 5.07 14.64 -10.45
CA ALA A 186 4.95 14.33 -9.03
C ALA A 186 5.14 15.57 -8.13
N LEU A 187 6.14 16.41 -8.42
CA LEU A 187 6.37 17.67 -7.72
C LEU A 187 5.19 18.64 -7.87
N GLY A 188 4.63 18.75 -9.08
CA GLY A 188 3.46 19.59 -9.35
C GLY A 188 2.22 19.10 -8.59
N ALA A 189 1.94 17.80 -8.64
CA ALA A 189 0.83 17.19 -7.90
C ALA A 189 0.97 17.41 -6.38
N PHE A 190 2.17 17.19 -5.83
CA PHE A 190 2.44 17.44 -4.42
C PHE A 190 2.32 18.92 -4.04
N ALA A 191 2.83 19.83 -4.87
CA ALA A 191 2.73 21.26 -4.62
C ALA A 191 1.27 21.72 -4.56
N VAL A 192 0.44 21.27 -5.52
CA VAL A 192 -1.00 21.54 -5.52
C VAL A 192 -1.64 20.99 -4.24
N PHE A 193 -1.38 19.72 -3.92
CA PHE A 193 -1.91 19.07 -2.72
C PHE A 193 -1.51 19.80 -1.43
N ALA A 194 -0.22 20.14 -1.28
CA ALA A 194 0.30 20.85 -0.11
C ALA A 194 -0.32 22.24 0.05
N VAL A 195 -0.59 22.96 -1.05
CA VAL A 195 -1.33 24.22 -1.02
C VAL A 195 -2.76 24.01 -0.53
N PHE A 196 -3.47 22.99 -1.01
CA PHE A 196 -4.81 22.66 -0.52
C PHE A 196 -4.80 22.32 0.98
N CYS A 197 -3.84 21.52 1.44
CA CYS A 197 -3.66 21.21 2.85
C CYS A 197 -3.45 22.48 3.69
N ALA A 198 -2.57 23.39 3.26
CA ALA A 198 -2.23 24.60 4.02
C ALA A 198 -3.37 25.63 4.05
N LEU A 199 -4.10 25.78 2.95
CA LEU A 199 -5.15 26.80 2.83
C LEU A 199 -6.52 26.31 3.28
N GLY A 200 -6.83 25.02 3.13
CA GLY A 200 -8.16 24.45 3.38
C GLY A 200 -8.80 24.89 4.70
N PRO A 201 -8.13 24.70 5.86
CA PRO A 201 -8.66 25.15 7.15
C PRO A 201 -8.95 26.66 7.24
N ASN A 202 -8.24 27.48 6.47
CA ASN A 202 -8.35 28.94 6.49
C ASN A 202 -9.42 29.48 5.53
N ILE A 203 -9.93 28.65 4.62
CA ILE A 203 -10.93 29.04 3.62
C ILE A 203 -12.30 28.40 3.85
N GLY A 204 -12.53 27.86 5.04
CA GLY A 204 -13.85 27.38 5.48
C GLY A 204 -14.11 25.88 5.26
N PHE A 205 -13.09 25.08 4.96
CA PHE A 205 -13.25 23.63 5.04
C PHE A 205 -13.32 23.21 6.50
N GLU A 206 -14.36 22.46 6.83
CA GLU A 206 -14.55 21.80 8.12
C GLU A 206 -14.09 20.34 8.06
N ALA A 207 -14.12 19.66 9.20
CA ALA A 207 -13.71 18.26 9.28
C ALA A 207 -14.53 17.38 8.32
N HIS A 208 -15.86 17.52 8.35
CA HIS A 208 -16.80 16.74 7.54
C HIS A 208 -17.17 17.41 6.21
N SER A 209 -16.41 18.42 5.77
CA SER A 209 -16.59 18.97 4.43
C SER A 209 -16.34 17.90 3.38
N ALA A 210 -17.34 17.68 2.53
CA ALA A 210 -17.30 16.66 1.48
C ALA A 210 -16.19 16.93 0.47
N PHE A 211 -15.45 15.88 0.09
CA PHE A 211 -14.44 15.97 -0.95
C PHE A 211 -15.08 16.42 -2.28
N LEU A 212 -14.40 17.33 -2.99
CA LEU A 212 -14.93 17.99 -4.20
C LEU A 212 -16.34 18.59 -4.01
N PHE A 213 -16.62 19.10 -2.82
CA PHE A 213 -17.93 19.67 -2.45
C PHE A 213 -19.10 18.68 -2.58
N GLY A 214 -18.82 17.37 -2.47
CA GLY A 214 -19.85 16.33 -2.59
C GLY A 214 -20.35 16.19 -4.02
N ALA A 215 -19.49 16.38 -5.02
CA ALA A 215 -19.87 16.23 -6.42
C ALA A 215 -20.47 14.82 -6.69
N GLY A 216 -21.76 14.76 -7.00
CA GLY A 216 -22.49 13.50 -7.18
C GLY A 216 -23.19 12.99 -5.91
N ASP A 217 -23.06 13.65 -4.77
CA ASP A 217 -23.90 13.32 -3.61
C ASP A 217 -25.36 13.69 -3.90
N LEU A 218 -26.26 12.76 -3.60
CA LEU A 218 -27.70 12.98 -3.62
C LEU A 218 -28.10 13.91 -2.47
N PRO A 219 -29.04 14.85 -2.70
CA PRO A 219 -29.58 15.69 -1.63
C PRO A 219 -30.18 14.83 -0.50
N THR A 220 -29.97 15.25 0.74
CA THR A 220 -30.48 14.53 1.93
C THR A 220 -32.00 14.33 1.91
N THR A 221 -32.74 15.29 1.33
CA THR A 221 -34.19 15.17 1.13
C THR A 221 -34.57 14.05 0.17
N TRP A 222 -33.73 13.77 -0.82
CA TRP A 222 -33.97 12.70 -1.79
C TRP A 222 -33.59 11.36 -1.19
N THR A 223 -32.43 11.26 -0.54
CA THR A 223 -31.98 10.02 0.11
C THR A 223 -32.96 9.58 1.19
N ALA A 224 -33.44 10.49 2.03
CA ALA A 224 -34.46 10.21 3.06
C ALA A 224 -35.83 9.79 2.48
N SER A 225 -36.09 10.05 1.20
CA SER A 225 -37.33 9.65 0.52
C SER A 225 -37.25 8.26 -0.14
N LEU A 226 -36.06 7.65 -0.19
CA LEU A 226 -35.87 6.34 -0.79
C LEU A 226 -36.54 5.25 0.07
N PRO A 227 -37.30 4.32 -0.52
CA PRO A 227 -38.17 3.41 0.24
C PRO A 227 -37.41 2.35 1.06
N TRP A 228 -36.12 2.16 0.81
CA TRP A 228 -35.27 1.23 1.55
C TRP A 228 -34.41 1.91 2.61
N VAL A 229 -34.33 3.24 2.66
CA VAL A 229 -33.48 3.95 3.63
C VAL A 229 -34.17 3.94 4.99
N THR A 230 -33.52 3.31 5.97
CA THR A 230 -34.04 3.17 7.35
C THR A 230 -33.22 3.96 8.35
N HIS A 231 -32.00 4.34 8.00
CA HIS A 231 -31.08 5.09 8.87
C HIS A 231 -30.69 6.44 8.24
N PRO A 232 -30.55 7.51 9.04
CA PRO A 232 -29.98 8.75 8.55
C PRO A 232 -28.50 8.56 8.20
N GLU A 233 -28.02 9.31 7.21
CA GLU A 233 -26.60 9.30 6.86
C GLU A 233 -25.74 9.87 8.00
N PRO A 234 -24.71 9.15 8.48
CA PRO A 234 -23.82 9.64 9.52
C PRO A 234 -23.00 10.86 9.09
N GLU A 235 -22.64 11.72 10.03
CA GLU A 235 -21.84 12.93 9.78
C GLU A 235 -20.46 12.62 9.17
N ASN A 236 -19.88 11.47 9.53
CA ASN A 236 -18.61 11.01 9.02
C ASN A 236 -18.70 10.07 7.81
N ALA A 237 -19.88 9.99 7.17
CA ALA A 237 -20.02 9.26 5.92
C ALA A 237 -19.17 9.91 4.82
N LEU A 238 -18.45 9.09 4.07
CA LEU A 238 -17.64 9.57 2.96
C LEU A 238 -18.52 10.07 1.81
N SER A 239 -18.11 11.14 1.15
CA SER A 239 -18.77 11.61 -0.08
C SER A 239 -18.63 10.62 -1.24
N ILE A 240 -19.49 10.73 -2.25
CA ILE A 240 -19.42 9.92 -3.48
C ILE A 240 -18.02 9.99 -4.13
N PRO A 241 -17.39 11.17 -4.30
CA PRO A 241 -16.03 11.25 -4.83
C PRO A 241 -15.03 10.41 -4.04
N THR A 242 -15.11 10.41 -2.71
CA THR A 242 -14.21 9.61 -1.88
C THR A 242 -14.51 8.12 -1.98
N TRP A 243 -15.78 7.70 -2.02
CA TRP A 243 -16.15 6.30 -2.28
C TRP A 243 -15.67 5.84 -3.67
N MET A 244 -15.78 6.69 -4.68
CA MET A 244 -15.27 6.41 -6.02
C MET A 244 -13.78 6.15 -5.98
N ILE A 245 -12.99 6.93 -5.25
CA ILE A 245 -11.55 6.71 -5.11
C ILE A 245 -11.23 5.35 -4.45
N HIS A 246 -11.98 4.97 -3.40
CA HIS A 246 -11.81 3.66 -2.75
C HIS A 246 -12.12 2.50 -3.69
N PHE A 247 -13.23 2.55 -4.41
CA PHE A 247 -13.58 1.48 -5.35
C PHE A 247 -12.67 1.47 -6.58
N SER A 248 -12.33 2.65 -7.12
CA SER A 248 -11.40 2.78 -8.26
C SER A 248 -10.06 2.17 -7.89
N SER A 249 -9.48 2.55 -6.74
CA SER A 249 -8.18 2.03 -6.32
C SER A 249 -8.18 0.51 -6.16
N VAL A 250 -9.24 -0.10 -5.63
CA VAL A 250 -9.37 -1.57 -5.54
C VAL A 250 -9.48 -2.22 -6.92
N PHE A 251 -10.34 -1.69 -7.81
CA PHE A 251 -10.55 -2.27 -9.14
C PHE A 251 -9.34 -2.10 -10.06
N GLU A 252 -8.72 -0.93 -10.06
CA GLU A 252 -7.50 -0.65 -10.83
C GLU A 252 -6.35 -1.53 -10.34
N TYR A 253 -6.25 -1.78 -9.04
CA TYR A 253 -5.22 -2.65 -8.49
C TYR A 253 -5.43 -4.11 -8.89
N LEU A 254 -6.67 -4.62 -8.88
CA LEU A 254 -6.99 -5.95 -9.41
C LEU A 254 -6.69 -6.06 -10.91
N PHE A 255 -6.96 -4.98 -11.66
CA PHE A 255 -6.61 -4.94 -13.07
C PHE A 255 -5.09 -4.92 -13.27
N ALA A 256 -4.33 -4.15 -12.47
CA ALA A 256 -2.87 -4.17 -12.48
C ALA A 256 -2.33 -5.56 -12.16
N MET A 257 -2.85 -6.24 -11.13
CA MET A 257 -2.50 -7.63 -10.81
C MET A 257 -2.73 -8.57 -12.01
N SER A 258 -3.82 -8.39 -12.75
CA SER A 258 -4.11 -9.18 -13.96
C SER A 258 -3.10 -8.94 -15.07
N LEU A 259 -2.70 -7.68 -15.27
CA LEU A 259 -1.69 -7.33 -16.26
C LEU A 259 -0.32 -7.86 -15.86
N VAL A 260 0.05 -7.79 -14.57
CA VAL A 260 1.28 -8.38 -14.04
C VAL A 260 1.32 -9.89 -14.25
N TRP A 261 0.17 -10.58 -14.08
CA TRP A 261 0.06 -12.01 -14.38
C TRP A 261 0.35 -12.29 -15.86
N LYS A 262 -0.35 -11.59 -16.78
CA LYS A 262 -0.16 -11.73 -18.23
C LYS A 262 1.25 -11.34 -18.68
N TYR A 263 1.89 -10.41 -17.97
CA TYR A 263 3.24 -9.99 -18.26
C TYR A 263 4.28 -11.12 -18.10
N SER A 264 3.94 -12.19 -17.37
CA SER A 264 4.76 -13.40 -17.34
C SER A 264 4.89 -14.04 -18.72
N GLU A 265 3.81 -14.07 -19.51
CA GLU A 265 3.77 -14.62 -20.87
C GLU A 265 4.53 -13.69 -21.81
N THR A 266 4.23 -12.37 -21.77
CA THR A 266 4.91 -11.34 -22.58
C THR A 266 6.44 -11.38 -22.43
N THR A 267 6.93 -11.63 -21.22
CA THR A 267 8.37 -11.67 -20.92
C THR A 267 8.98 -13.06 -21.02
N GLY A 268 8.17 -14.13 -21.08
CA GLY A 268 8.60 -15.52 -20.91
C GLY A 268 9.14 -15.84 -19.50
N ASN A 269 8.77 -15.05 -18.48
CA ASN A 269 9.28 -15.19 -17.12
C ASN A 269 8.14 -15.41 -16.11
N GLU A 270 7.90 -16.67 -15.78
CA GLU A 270 6.87 -17.13 -14.82
C GLU A 270 6.98 -16.49 -13.43
N LYS A 271 8.14 -15.94 -13.03
CA LYS A 271 8.31 -15.30 -11.71
C LYS A 271 7.42 -14.05 -11.56
N TRP A 272 6.92 -13.46 -12.65
CA TRP A 272 5.90 -12.38 -12.63
C TRP A 272 4.55 -12.82 -12.05
N LYS A 273 4.14 -14.08 -12.23
CA LYS A 273 2.96 -14.63 -11.53
C LYS A 273 3.18 -14.60 -10.01
N GLY A 274 4.42 -14.83 -9.58
CA GLY A 274 4.82 -14.66 -8.18
C GLY A 274 4.66 -13.24 -7.64
N LEU A 275 4.86 -12.21 -8.47
CA LEU A 275 4.56 -10.81 -8.09
C LEU A 275 3.06 -10.59 -7.92
N THR A 276 2.23 -11.16 -8.80
CA THR A 276 0.77 -11.09 -8.66
C THR A 276 0.31 -11.67 -7.32
N TRP A 277 0.83 -12.83 -6.92
CA TRP A 277 0.58 -13.39 -5.59
C TRP A 277 1.12 -12.51 -4.46
N GLY A 278 2.30 -11.91 -4.66
CA GLY A 278 2.89 -10.98 -3.71
C GLY A 278 2.10 -9.68 -3.53
N MET A 279 1.28 -9.29 -4.51
CA MET A 279 0.41 -8.12 -4.47
C MET A 279 -0.90 -8.37 -3.69
N LEU A 280 -1.29 -9.62 -3.45
CA LEU A 280 -2.56 -9.97 -2.82
C LEU A 280 -2.74 -9.42 -1.40
N PRO A 281 -1.73 -9.39 -0.50
CA PRO A 281 -1.90 -8.76 0.81
C PRO A 281 -2.17 -7.25 0.72
N LEU A 282 -1.62 -6.54 -0.28
CA LEU A 282 -1.93 -5.12 -0.51
C LEU A 282 -3.38 -4.92 -0.98
N HIS A 283 -3.90 -5.84 -1.81
CA HIS A 283 -5.32 -5.85 -2.14
C HIS A 283 -6.19 -6.02 -0.88
N ALA A 284 -5.83 -6.99 -0.02
CA ALA A 284 -6.51 -7.20 1.26
C ALA A 284 -6.45 -5.96 2.17
N SER A 285 -5.33 -5.24 2.17
CA SER A 285 -5.16 -3.97 2.88
C SER A 285 -6.20 -2.91 2.42
N GLY A 286 -6.40 -2.76 1.10
CA GLY A 286 -7.43 -1.87 0.56
C GLY A 286 -8.86 -2.27 0.97
N ILE A 287 -9.15 -3.57 1.07
CA ILE A 287 -10.43 -4.07 1.57
C ILE A 287 -10.64 -3.72 3.04
N CYS A 288 -9.59 -3.73 3.88
CA CYS A 288 -9.69 -3.28 5.27
C CYS A 288 -10.15 -1.82 5.37
N ALA A 289 -9.58 -0.93 4.54
CA ALA A 289 -9.99 0.48 4.51
C ALA A 289 -11.46 0.64 4.10
N CYS A 290 -11.87 0.00 3.00
CA CYS A 290 -13.26 0.02 2.53
C CYS A 290 -14.24 -0.51 3.58
N THR A 291 -13.86 -1.60 4.26
CA THR A 291 -14.68 -2.21 5.32
C THR A 291 -14.81 -1.26 6.51
N TYR A 292 -13.72 -0.60 6.92
CA TYR A 292 -13.74 0.35 8.04
C TYR A 292 -14.65 1.57 7.73
N HIS A 293 -14.58 2.08 6.51
CA HIS A 293 -15.45 3.17 6.05
C HIS A 293 -16.91 2.76 5.89
N TRP A 294 -17.18 1.50 5.54
CA TRP A 294 -18.54 0.98 5.46
C TRP A 294 -19.23 0.93 6.82
N PHE A 295 -18.47 0.66 7.89
CA PHE A 295 -18.91 0.79 9.29
C PHE A 295 -18.74 2.21 9.84
N TYR A 296 -18.68 3.23 8.98
CA TYR A 296 -18.54 4.64 9.36
C TYR A 296 -17.42 4.88 10.37
N ASN A 297 -16.27 4.25 10.16
CA ASN A 297 -15.07 4.45 10.97
C ASN A 297 -15.25 4.17 12.47
N ASP A 298 -16.16 3.26 12.86
CA ASP A 298 -16.45 3.02 14.27
C ASP A 298 -15.18 2.67 15.08
N PRO A 299 -14.90 3.36 16.20
CA PRO A 299 -13.70 3.14 17.01
C PRO A 299 -13.56 1.72 17.59
N SER A 300 -14.64 0.95 17.72
CA SER A 300 -14.56 -0.45 18.17
C SER A 300 -13.94 -1.38 17.12
N LEU A 301 -13.92 -0.97 15.85
CA LEU A 301 -13.36 -1.74 14.73
C LEU A 301 -11.95 -1.26 14.32
N GLN A 302 -11.24 -0.55 15.19
CA GLN A 302 -9.85 -0.08 14.92
C GLN A 302 -8.85 -1.20 14.58
N PHE A 303 -9.17 -2.45 14.91
CA PHE A 303 -8.39 -3.59 14.45
C PHE A 303 -8.32 -3.67 12.92
N LEU A 304 -9.29 -3.12 12.18
CA LEU A 304 -9.27 -3.03 10.72
C LEU A 304 -8.13 -2.13 10.22
N VAL A 305 -7.91 -0.98 10.87
CA VAL A 305 -6.79 -0.08 10.55
C VAL A 305 -5.45 -0.73 10.87
N THR A 306 -5.38 -1.48 11.98
CA THR A 306 -4.18 -2.24 12.34
C THR A 306 -3.92 -3.39 11.35
N SER A 307 -4.98 -4.07 10.91
CA SER A 307 -4.92 -5.14 9.91
C SER A 307 -4.51 -4.61 8.54
N GLN A 308 -5.06 -3.47 8.12
CA GLN A 308 -4.66 -2.75 6.93
C GLN A 308 -3.15 -2.51 6.93
N ALA A 309 -2.61 -1.94 8.02
CA ALA A 309 -1.19 -1.65 8.15
C ALA A 309 -0.32 -2.92 8.14
N GLY A 310 -0.73 -3.96 8.86
CA GLY A 310 -0.03 -5.25 8.90
C GLY A 310 0.00 -5.93 7.52
N LEU A 311 -1.11 -5.87 6.79
CA LEU A 311 -1.22 -6.38 5.42
C LEU A 311 -0.41 -5.53 4.42
N THR A 312 -0.28 -4.22 4.64
CA THR A 312 0.63 -3.37 3.86
C THR A 312 2.09 -3.77 4.07
N LEU A 313 2.51 -3.97 5.33
CA LEU A 313 3.86 -4.46 5.64
C LEU A 313 4.11 -5.82 4.99
N LEU A 314 3.21 -6.78 5.20
CA LEU A 314 3.31 -8.11 4.61
C LEU A 314 3.38 -8.04 3.08
N GLY A 315 2.50 -7.25 2.48
CA GLY A 315 2.40 -7.05 1.04
C GLY A 315 3.66 -6.43 0.44
N ASN A 316 4.24 -5.44 1.10
CA ASN A 316 5.51 -4.83 0.67
C ASN A 316 6.67 -5.83 0.77
N ILE A 317 6.69 -6.68 1.81
CA ILE A 317 7.68 -7.76 1.94
C ILE A 317 7.52 -8.80 0.82
N THR A 318 6.29 -9.25 0.54
CA THR A 318 6.04 -10.25 -0.50
C THR A 318 6.32 -9.70 -1.89
N CYS A 319 5.96 -8.45 -2.17
CA CYS A 319 6.34 -7.75 -3.41
C CYS A 319 7.85 -7.59 -3.54
N MET A 320 8.55 -7.22 -2.47
CA MET A 320 10.02 -7.12 -2.44
C MET A 320 10.67 -8.44 -2.80
N ILE A 321 10.24 -9.54 -2.18
CA ILE A 321 10.77 -10.88 -2.46
C ILE A 321 10.48 -11.27 -3.91
N ALA A 322 9.28 -10.99 -4.42
CA ALA A 322 8.92 -11.29 -5.81
C ALA A 322 9.76 -10.47 -6.80
N ALA A 323 9.92 -9.17 -6.58
CA ALA A 323 10.75 -8.31 -7.42
C ALA A 323 12.22 -8.72 -7.38
N PHE A 324 12.75 -9.12 -6.22
CA PHE A 324 14.09 -9.69 -6.12
C PHE A 324 14.24 -10.96 -6.96
N ARG A 325 13.26 -11.87 -6.93
CA ARG A 325 13.26 -13.10 -7.73
C ARG A 325 13.25 -12.81 -9.22
N ILE A 326 12.45 -11.84 -9.66
CA ILE A 326 12.40 -11.38 -11.06
C ILE A 326 13.75 -10.78 -11.46
N ALA A 327 14.30 -9.88 -10.64
CA ALA A 327 15.59 -9.26 -10.92
C ALA A 327 16.72 -10.31 -11.01
N ARG A 328 16.76 -11.26 -10.07
CA ARG A 328 17.74 -12.36 -10.06
C ARG A 328 17.62 -13.24 -11.30
N SER A 329 16.41 -13.62 -11.71
CA SER A 329 16.24 -14.44 -12.92
C SER A 329 16.60 -13.69 -14.20
N ASN A 330 16.53 -12.35 -14.18
CA ASN A 330 16.99 -11.50 -15.28
C ASN A 330 18.47 -11.09 -15.17
N GLY A 331 19.25 -11.70 -14.28
CA GLY A 331 20.70 -11.52 -14.20
C GLY A 331 21.20 -10.50 -13.17
N TRP A 332 20.37 -10.00 -12.27
CA TRP A 332 20.81 -9.14 -11.15
C TRP A 332 21.78 -9.90 -10.23
N THR A 333 22.83 -9.23 -9.75
CA THR A 333 23.87 -9.79 -8.89
C THR A 333 24.24 -8.86 -7.74
N LEU A 334 24.99 -9.39 -6.75
CA LEU A 334 25.46 -8.59 -5.63
C LEU A 334 26.37 -7.42 -6.07
N SER A 335 27.06 -7.53 -7.21
CA SER A 335 27.84 -6.43 -7.77
C SER A 335 26.99 -5.25 -8.23
N ASP A 336 25.71 -5.45 -8.51
CA ASP A 336 24.79 -4.38 -8.92
C ASP A 336 24.32 -3.53 -7.73
N LEU A 337 24.60 -3.93 -6.48
CA LEU A 337 24.43 -3.08 -5.29
C LEU A 337 25.43 -1.92 -5.23
N ASN A 338 26.55 -2.00 -5.97
CA ASN A 338 27.57 -0.97 -5.92
C ASN A 338 27.07 0.31 -6.60
N PRO A 339 26.88 1.44 -5.87
CA PRO A 339 26.43 2.70 -6.46
C PRO A 339 27.48 3.35 -7.38
N PHE A 340 28.72 2.85 -7.39
CA PHE A 340 29.83 3.33 -8.23
C PHE A 340 30.39 2.19 -9.10
N PRO A 341 29.65 1.73 -10.13
CA PRO A 341 30.16 0.71 -11.04
C PRO A 341 31.42 1.24 -11.76
N LYS A 342 32.49 0.43 -11.80
CA LYS A 342 33.79 0.83 -12.36
C LYS A 342 33.74 1.13 -13.87
N SER A 343 32.76 0.58 -14.60
CA SER A 343 32.39 0.98 -15.96
C SER A 343 31.00 0.45 -16.33
N ASN A 344 30.34 1.09 -17.31
CA ASN A 344 29.10 0.58 -17.93
C ASN A 344 29.34 -0.64 -18.84
N THR A 345 30.60 -1.05 -19.00
CA THR A 345 31.03 -2.20 -19.83
C THR A 345 31.31 -3.44 -18.98
N SER A 346 30.82 -3.49 -17.74
CA SER A 346 30.92 -4.71 -16.95
C SER A 346 30.14 -5.84 -17.64
N PRO A 347 30.59 -7.10 -17.54
CA PRO A 347 29.85 -8.23 -18.12
C PRO A 347 28.39 -8.29 -17.65
N SER A 348 28.11 -7.96 -16.38
CA SER A 348 26.75 -7.88 -15.84
C SER A 348 25.91 -6.76 -16.50
N GLY A 349 26.52 -5.59 -16.72
CA GLY A 349 25.88 -4.46 -17.39
C GLY A 349 25.51 -4.80 -18.83
N LEU A 350 26.43 -5.42 -19.58
CA LEU A 350 26.21 -5.84 -20.97
C LEU A 350 25.11 -6.92 -21.08
N VAL A 351 25.06 -7.89 -20.16
CA VAL A 351 23.98 -8.88 -20.10
C VAL A 351 22.64 -8.20 -19.82
N SER A 352 22.60 -7.27 -18.87
CA SER A 352 21.37 -6.53 -18.56
C SER A 352 20.89 -5.68 -19.74
N GLU A 353 21.80 -5.05 -20.49
CA GLU A 353 21.49 -4.28 -21.69
C GLU A 353 21.00 -5.18 -22.83
N GLY A 354 21.63 -6.36 -23.00
CA GLY A 354 21.19 -7.37 -23.95
C GLY A 354 19.76 -7.84 -23.69
N ILE A 355 19.46 -8.24 -22.45
CA ILE A 355 18.11 -8.68 -22.06
C ILE A 355 17.11 -7.55 -22.23
N SER A 356 17.44 -6.33 -21.80
CA SER A 356 16.57 -5.16 -21.92
C SER A 356 16.27 -4.79 -23.38
N ALA A 357 17.17 -5.12 -24.30
CA ALA A 357 17.03 -4.84 -25.72
C ALA A 357 16.20 -5.89 -26.49
N MET A 358 15.96 -7.07 -25.90
CA MET A 358 15.16 -8.14 -26.51
C MET A 358 13.72 -7.68 -26.73
N PRO A 359 13.16 -7.87 -27.94
CA PRO A 359 11.76 -7.55 -28.19
C PRO A 359 10.85 -8.39 -27.29
N LEU A 360 9.79 -7.77 -26.78
CA LEU A 360 8.72 -8.47 -26.08
C LEU A 360 7.74 -9.07 -27.08
N GLU A 361 7.14 -10.21 -26.73
CA GLU A 361 6.03 -10.75 -27.51
C GLU A 361 4.80 -9.87 -27.29
N LEU A 362 4.41 -9.14 -28.34
CA LEU A 362 3.29 -8.22 -28.25
C LEU A 362 1.98 -8.99 -28.22
N SER A 363 1.14 -8.67 -27.24
CA SER A 363 -0.23 -9.17 -27.18
C SER A 363 -1.14 -8.22 -27.95
N GLU A 364 -2.09 -8.77 -28.72
CA GLU A 364 -3.12 -7.94 -29.32
C GLU A 364 -3.99 -7.31 -28.23
N ALA A 365 -4.17 -6.00 -28.30
CA ALA A 365 -5.05 -5.30 -27.39
C ALA A 365 -6.50 -5.74 -27.65
N THR A 366 -7.04 -6.58 -26.77
CA THR A 366 -8.44 -7.06 -26.87
C THR A 366 -9.46 -5.92 -26.80
N GLU A 367 -9.14 -4.82 -26.09
CA GLU A 367 -10.01 -3.65 -25.97
C GLU A 367 -9.24 -2.31 -25.93
N THR A 368 -9.87 -1.24 -26.42
CA THR A 368 -9.31 0.13 -26.40
C THR A 368 -9.25 0.71 -24.98
N ASN A 369 -8.31 1.65 -24.74
CA ASN A 369 -8.20 2.33 -23.44
C ASN A 369 -9.48 3.07 -23.03
N ALA A 370 -10.21 3.64 -24.00
CA ALA A 370 -11.44 4.36 -23.75
C ALA A 370 -12.56 3.44 -23.26
N VAL A 371 -12.71 2.25 -23.86
CA VAL A 371 -13.72 1.26 -23.44
C VAL A 371 -13.40 0.73 -22.05
N LEU A 372 -12.13 0.40 -21.79
CA LEU A 372 -11.69 -0.04 -20.47
C LEU A 372 -11.94 1.04 -19.39
N ALA A 373 -11.55 2.29 -19.67
CA ALA A 373 -11.80 3.41 -18.77
C ALA A 373 -13.29 3.62 -18.51
N ALA A 374 -14.13 3.53 -19.54
CA ALA A 374 -15.58 3.64 -19.40
C ALA A 374 -16.17 2.53 -18.51
N LYS A 375 -15.73 1.28 -18.69
CA LYS A 375 -16.15 0.16 -17.83
C LYS A 375 -15.73 0.38 -16.38
N LEU A 376 -14.49 0.80 -16.15
CA LEU A 376 -13.95 1.03 -14.81
C LEU A 376 -14.66 2.19 -14.11
N VAL A 377 -14.90 3.29 -14.81
CA VAL A 377 -15.67 4.43 -14.28
C VAL A 377 -17.11 4.01 -13.99
N ALA A 378 -17.78 3.30 -14.90
CA ALA A 378 -19.15 2.85 -14.69
C ALA A 378 -19.24 1.92 -13.46
N LEU A 379 -18.35 0.93 -13.36
CA LEU A 379 -18.31 0.02 -12.22
C LEU A 379 -18.06 0.80 -10.91
N THR A 380 -17.08 1.69 -10.90
CA THR A 380 -16.72 2.51 -9.73
C THR A 380 -17.89 3.38 -9.28
N VAL A 381 -18.55 4.09 -10.21
CA VAL A 381 -19.73 4.92 -9.89
C VAL A 381 -20.86 4.06 -9.34
N LEU A 382 -21.23 2.98 -10.03
CA LEU A 382 -22.34 2.11 -9.61
C LEU A 382 -22.09 1.52 -8.23
N THR A 383 -20.90 0.99 -7.97
CA THR A 383 -20.56 0.42 -6.66
C THR A 383 -20.51 1.49 -5.58
N SER A 384 -19.99 2.69 -5.86
CA SER A 384 -19.95 3.78 -4.88
C SER A 384 -21.34 4.22 -4.42
N TYR A 385 -22.28 4.40 -5.35
CA TYR A 385 -23.66 4.73 -5.02
C TYR A 385 -24.37 3.58 -4.30
N ALA A 386 -24.18 2.35 -4.77
CA ALA A 386 -24.76 1.17 -4.14
C ALA A 386 -24.29 1.01 -2.70
N VAL A 387 -23.01 1.29 -2.42
CA VAL A 387 -22.45 1.16 -1.08
C VAL A 387 -22.85 2.32 -0.19
N LYS A 388 -22.69 3.57 -0.63
CA LYS A 388 -23.03 4.76 0.18
C LYS A 388 -24.51 4.83 0.55
N TYR A 389 -25.42 4.57 -0.40
CA TYR A 389 -26.86 4.72 -0.17
C TYR A 389 -27.58 3.40 0.12
N GLY A 390 -27.02 2.27 -0.33
CA GLY A 390 -27.55 0.96 0.03
C GLY A 390 -27.26 0.59 1.49
N SER A 391 -26.12 1.02 2.05
CA SER A 391 -25.79 0.81 3.46
C SER A 391 -26.83 1.44 4.40
N LEU A 392 -27.43 2.58 4.02
CA LEU A 392 -28.45 3.27 4.82
C LEU A 392 -29.73 2.47 5.02
N GLY A 393 -29.95 1.41 4.24
CA GLY A 393 -31.07 0.49 4.39
C GLY A 393 -30.76 -0.78 5.18
N LEU A 394 -29.56 -0.89 5.74
CA LEU A 394 -29.10 -2.04 6.50
C LEU A 394 -28.80 -1.62 7.94
N ASP A 395 -29.14 -2.48 8.91
CA ASP A 395 -28.77 -2.24 10.32
C ASP A 395 -27.27 -2.48 10.57
N LEU A 396 -26.71 -3.46 9.85
CA LEU A 396 -25.35 -3.95 10.07
C LEU A 396 -24.24 -2.87 9.99
N PRO A 397 -24.21 -1.93 9.02
CA PRO A 397 -23.24 -0.82 9.02
C PRO A 397 -23.23 0.05 10.28
N PHE A 398 -24.37 0.13 10.97
CA PHE A 398 -24.57 0.98 12.16
C PHE A 398 -24.37 0.19 13.47
N GLU A 399 -24.23 -1.13 13.39
CA GLU A 399 -23.97 -2.02 14.51
C GLU A 399 -22.59 -2.67 14.35
N PRO A 400 -21.54 -2.15 15.02
CA PRO A 400 -20.18 -2.64 14.85
C PRO A 400 -20.07 -4.14 15.10
N ASN A 401 -19.63 -4.88 14.08
CA ASN A 401 -19.57 -6.33 14.13
C ASN A 401 -18.19 -6.83 13.66
N SER A 402 -17.30 -7.11 14.62
CA SER A 402 -15.94 -7.57 14.35
C SER A 402 -15.88 -8.88 13.58
N PHE A 403 -16.87 -9.77 13.75
CA PHE A 403 -16.92 -11.04 13.02
C PHE A 403 -17.22 -10.80 11.54
N VAL A 404 -18.24 -9.98 11.22
CA VAL A 404 -18.57 -9.66 9.83
C VAL A 404 -17.47 -8.85 9.18
N ALA A 405 -16.93 -7.85 9.89
CA ALA A 405 -15.77 -7.09 9.43
C ALA A 405 -14.57 -8.00 9.13
N GLY A 406 -14.27 -8.95 10.01
CA GLY A 406 -13.24 -9.99 9.80
C GLY A 406 -13.53 -10.89 8.59
N ALA A 407 -14.79 -11.29 8.40
CA ALA A 407 -15.21 -12.09 7.25
C ALA A 407 -15.07 -11.32 5.93
N MET A 408 -15.34 -10.02 5.89
CA MET A 408 -15.16 -9.20 4.69
C MET A 408 -13.68 -9.09 4.29
N ILE A 409 -12.79 -8.77 5.23
CA ILE A 409 -11.36 -8.58 4.94
C ILE A 409 -10.64 -9.89 4.58
N VAL A 410 -11.19 -11.06 4.93
CA VAL A 410 -10.68 -12.36 4.51
C VAL A 410 -11.38 -12.85 3.24
N GLY A 411 -12.70 -12.66 3.16
CA GLY A 411 -13.55 -13.22 2.11
C GLY A 411 -13.28 -12.63 0.73
N PHE A 412 -13.24 -11.30 0.60
CA PHE A 412 -12.98 -10.68 -0.71
C PHE A 412 -11.60 -11.06 -1.27
N PRO A 413 -10.49 -10.95 -0.50
CA PRO A 413 -9.18 -11.39 -1.00
C PRO A 413 -9.10 -12.89 -1.25
N ALA A 414 -9.83 -13.72 -0.49
CA ALA A 414 -9.88 -15.16 -0.73
C ALA A 414 -10.55 -15.51 -2.07
N ILE A 415 -11.57 -14.74 -2.50
CA ILE A 415 -12.17 -14.91 -3.83
C ILE A 415 -11.14 -14.60 -4.91
N THR A 416 -10.44 -13.48 -4.80
CA THR A 416 -9.34 -13.12 -5.73
C THR A 416 -8.25 -14.19 -5.74
N ALA A 417 -7.83 -14.67 -4.57
CA ALA A 417 -6.85 -15.74 -4.46
C ALA A 417 -7.33 -17.02 -5.14
N TYR A 418 -8.59 -17.39 -4.93
CA TYR A 418 -9.18 -18.57 -5.57
C TYR A 418 -9.20 -18.46 -7.09
N GLN A 419 -9.51 -17.28 -7.63
CA GLN A 419 -9.48 -17.03 -9.08
C GLN A 419 -8.08 -17.23 -9.66
N TYR A 420 -7.05 -16.62 -9.06
CA TYR A 420 -5.67 -16.82 -9.50
C TYR A 420 -5.17 -18.26 -9.28
N ALA A 421 -5.67 -18.95 -8.25
CA ALA A 421 -5.36 -20.36 -8.04
C ALA A 421 -5.95 -21.24 -9.15
N ASN A 422 -7.15 -20.92 -9.66
CA ASN A 422 -7.73 -21.64 -10.80
C ASN A 422 -7.02 -21.29 -12.11
N LEU A 423 -6.72 -20.02 -12.36
CA LEU A 423 -5.89 -19.60 -13.50
C LEU A 423 -4.50 -20.26 -13.49
N SER A 424 -3.96 -20.60 -12.32
CA SER A 424 -2.69 -21.34 -12.25
C SER A 424 -2.80 -22.83 -12.64
N LYS A 425 -4.01 -23.39 -12.64
CA LYS A 425 -4.30 -24.78 -13.01
C LYS A 425 -4.68 -24.92 -14.48
N GLU A 426 -5.32 -23.90 -15.03
CA GLU A 426 -5.72 -23.81 -16.43
C GLU A 426 -4.74 -22.87 -17.13
N SER A 427 -3.61 -23.40 -17.58
CA SER A 427 -2.72 -22.67 -18.49
C SER A 427 -3.30 -22.70 -19.91
N GLU A 428 -4.37 -21.96 -20.14
CA GLU A 428 -4.79 -21.36 -21.41
C GLU A 428 -6.05 -20.50 -21.16
N GLU A 429 -5.96 -19.21 -21.47
CA GLU A 429 -7.01 -18.17 -21.50
C GLU A 429 -7.89 -17.98 -20.25
N ASP A 430 -7.74 -16.85 -19.52
CA ASP A 430 -8.82 -15.83 -19.48
C ASP A 430 -8.57 -14.62 -18.56
N SER A 431 -9.31 -13.53 -18.86
CA SER A 431 -9.25 -12.25 -18.16
C SER A 431 -10.15 -12.20 -16.91
N ILE A 432 -9.76 -11.38 -15.93
CA ILE A 432 -10.43 -11.23 -14.61
C ILE A 432 -11.89 -10.75 -14.66
N PHE A 433 -12.42 -10.38 -15.83
CA PHE A 433 -13.80 -9.95 -16.02
C PHE A 433 -14.78 -11.11 -16.31
N ASP A 434 -14.31 -12.35 -16.38
CA ASP A 434 -15.18 -13.52 -16.70
C ASP A 434 -16.04 -14.02 -15.52
N PHE A 435 -16.13 -13.25 -14.42
CA PHE A 435 -16.94 -13.58 -13.24
C PHE A 435 -18.45 -13.77 -13.51
N MET A 436 -18.94 -13.42 -14.71
CA MET A 436 -20.34 -13.56 -15.12
C MET A 436 -20.71 -14.93 -15.70
N LYS A 437 -19.77 -15.86 -15.87
CA LYS A 437 -20.10 -17.24 -16.26
C LYS A 437 -19.92 -18.16 -15.06
N GLY A 438 -21.04 -18.55 -14.48
CA GLY A 438 -21.06 -19.67 -13.56
C GLY A 438 -20.93 -20.97 -14.34
N ASP A 439 -20.05 -21.86 -13.90
CA ASP A 439 -20.33 -23.29 -13.85
C ASP A 439 -19.41 -23.97 -12.82
N GLY A 440 -19.98 -24.96 -12.15
CA GLY A 440 -19.41 -25.62 -10.98
C GLY A 440 -18.63 -26.91 -11.26
N GLU A 441 -18.11 -27.45 -10.15
CA GLU A 441 -17.67 -28.83 -9.94
C GLU A 441 -16.33 -29.30 -10.54
N ASN A 442 -15.25 -29.13 -9.75
CA ASN A 442 -14.51 -30.22 -9.08
C ASN A 442 -13.21 -29.68 -8.45
N LYS A 443 -13.08 -29.75 -7.11
CA LYS A 443 -11.95 -29.17 -6.37
C LYS A 443 -10.87 -30.22 -6.07
N PRO A 444 -9.59 -30.02 -6.45
CA PRO A 444 -8.47 -30.62 -5.74
C PRO A 444 -8.02 -29.69 -4.60
N SER A 445 -7.90 -30.24 -3.37
CA SER A 445 -7.40 -29.52 -2.20
C SER A 445 -5.87 -29.51 -2.18
N LEU A 446 -5.25 -28.33 -2.03
CA LEU A 446 -3.81 -28.17 -1.81
C LEU A 446 -3.38 -28.95 -0.57
N SER A 447 -2.42 -29.85 -0.70
CA SER A 447 -2.01 -30.74 0.40
C SER A 447 -0.50 -30.69 0.64
N MET A 448 -0.09 -31.23 1.80
CA MET A 448 1.32 -31.40 2.14
C MET A 448 2.08 -32.25 1.10
N ASP A 449 1.37 -33.10 0.35
CA ASP A 449 1.99 -33.93 -0.68
C ASP A 449 2.44 -33.12 -1.88
N ASP A 450 1.81 -31.96 -2.16
CA ASP A 450 2.27 -31.04 -3.20
C ASP A 450 3.59 -30.36 -2.81
N ILE A 451 3.75 -30.03 -1.53
CA ILE A 451 4.98 -29.42 -1.00
C ILE A 451 6.13 -30.42 -1.02
N LYS A 452 5.85 -31.68 -0.65
CA LYS A 452 6.84 -32.76 -0.64
C LYS A 452 7.39 -33.10 -2.03
N LYS A 453 6.70 -32.74 -3.12
CA LYS A 453 7.23 -32.88 -4.50
C LYS A 453 8.53 -32.10 -4.70
N TYR A 454 8.75 -31.03 -3.92
CA TYR A 454 9.98 -30.24 -3.92
C TYR A 454 11.05 -30.77 -2.92
N GLY A 455 10.88 -31.98 -2.38
CA GLY A 455 11.85 -32.63 -1.52
C GLY A 455 12.23 -31.81 -0.27
N VAL A 456 13.54 -31.71 -0.02
CA VAL A 456 14.09 -30.97 1.14
C VAL A 456 13.75 -29.48 1.04
N ALA A 457 13.75 -28.90 -0.16
CA ALA A 457 13.43 -27.51 -0.39
C ALA A 457 11.97 -27.18 -0.06
N GLY A 458 11.04 -28.04 -0.45
CA GLY A 458 9.63 -27.91 -0.05
C GLY A 458 9.44 -27.94 1.46
N THR A 459 10.15 -28.84 2.15
CA THR A 459 10.09 -28.95 3.61
C THR A 459 10.62 -27.68 4.29
N VAL A 460 11.76 -27.15 3.83
CA VAL A 460 12.34 -25.92 4.38
C VAL A 460 11.45 -24.70 4.08
N ALA A 461 10.85 -24.62 2.89
CA ALA A 461 9.90 -23.56 2.55
C ALA A 461 8.64 -23.59 3.42
N TYR A 462 8.13 -24.78 3.73
CA TYR A 462 7.02 -24.94 4.66
C TYR A 462 7.40 -24.46 6.07
N VAL A 463 8.56 -24.89 6.59
CA VAL A 463 9.05 -24.45 7.91
C VAL A 463 9.19 -22.93 7.97
N LEU A 464 9.78 -22.30 6.95
CA LEU A 464 9.92 -20.84 6.90
C LEU A 464 8.56 -20.13 6.86
N THR A 465 7.61 -20.67 6.11
CA THR A 465 6.24 -20.12 6.03
C THR A 465 5.51 -20.23 7.35
N GLU A 466 5.62 -21.38 8.03
CA GLU A 466 5.04 -21.57 9.36
C GLU A 466 5.68 -20.65 10.40
N LEU A 467 7.01 -20.53 10.41
CA LEU A 467 7.71 -19.62 11.32
C LEU A 467 7.29 -18.16 11.08
N ALA A 468 7.22 -17.72 9.83
CA ALA A 468 6.76 -16.37 9.49
C ALA A 468 5.33 -16.14 9.95
N PHE A 469 4.45 -17.11 9.75
CA PHE A 469 3.07 -17.06 10.25
C PHE A 469 3.03 -16.90 11.77
N TRP A 470 3.74 -17.74 12.53
CA TRP A 470 3.72 -17.70 13.99
C TRP A 470 4.40 -16.46 14.59
N ILE A 471 5.45 -15.94 13.94
CA ILE A 471 6.13 -14.69 14.33
C ILE A 471 5.18 -13.49 14.28
N VAL A 472 4.21 -13.48 13.35
CA VAL A 472 3.22 -12.41 13.23
C VAL A 472 1.97 -12.72 14.07
N ALA A 473 1.45 -13.93 13.96
CA ALA A 473 0.21 -14.33 14.62
C ALA A 473 0.31 -14.28 16.14
N PHE A 474 1.45 -14.67 16.73
CA PHE A 474 1.61 -14.68 18.18
C PHE A 474 1.60 -13.26 18.78
N PRO A 475 2.40 -12.28 18.33
CA PRO A 475 2.31 -10.91 18.82
C PRO A 475 0.93 -10.27 18.60
N VAL A 476 0.28 -10.52 17.46
CA VAL A 476 -1.08 -10.00 17.19
C VAL A 476 -2.09 -10.58 18.18
N ALA A 477 -2.08 -11.89 18.40
CA ALA A 477 -2.96 -12.54 19.37
C ALA A 477 -2.69 -12.09 20.81
N SER A 478 -1.42 -11.97 21.19
CA SER A 478 -1.00 -11.47 22.51
C SER A 478 -1.44 -10.02 22.75
N THR A 479 -1.34 -9.16 21.72
CA THR A 479 -1.78 -7.76 21.80
C THR A 479 -3.29 -7.65 21.87
N ALA A 480 -4.02 -8.43 21.05
CA ALA A 480 -5.47 -8.47 21.08
C ALA A 480 -6.01 -8.95 22.43
N LEU A 481 -5.34 -9.93 23.04
CA LEU A 481 -5.66 -10.38 24.39
C LEU A 481 -5.44 -9.25 25.41
N TYR A 482 -4.28 -8.60 25.42
CA TYR A 482 -3.98 -7.47 26.31
C TYR A 482 -4.99 -6.31 26.15
N GLN A 483 -5.40 -6.01 24.91
CA GLN A 483 -6.41 -4.97 24.64
C GLN A 483 -7.80 -5.35 25.18
N SER A 484 -8.14 -6.64 25.15
CA SER A 484 -9.43 -7.14 25.64
C SER A 484 -9.51 -7.24 27.17
N THR A 485 -8.39 -7.52 27.85
CA THR A 485 -8.34 -7.73 29.30
C THR A 485 -7.79 -6.52 30.06
N GLY A 486 -7.04 -5.63 29.40
CA GLY A 486 -6.40 -4.47 30.04
C GLY A 486 -5.14 -4.81 30.84
N HIS A 487 -4.70 -6.07 30.86
CA HIS A 487 -3.47 -6.52 31.52
C HIS A 487 -2.91 -7.78 30.87
N TRP A 488 -1.65 -8.10 31.18
CA TRP A 488 -1.06 -9.37 30.77
C TRP A 488 -1.69 -10.53 31.55
N PRO A 489 -1.94 -11.69 30.91
CA PRO A 489 -2.62 -12.81 31.57
C PRO A 489 -1.76 -13.43 32.67
N ASP A 490 -2.31 -13.54 33.88
CA ASP A 490 -1.78 -14.35 34.97
C ASP A 490 -2.35 -15.77 34.93
N VAL A 491 -1.76 -16.60 34.07
CA VAL A 491 -2.12 -18.01 33.93
C VAL A 491 -1.72 -18.88 35.13
N VAL A 492 -1.00 -18.32 36.12
CA VAL A 492 -0.50 -19.06 37.29
C VAL A 492 -1.45 -18.93 38.47
N ASN A 493 -2.02 -17.75 38.69
CA ASN A 493 -2.84 -17.48 39.89
C ASN A 493 -4.31 -17.18 39.59
N ASP A 494 -4.67 -16.82 38.35
CA ASP A 494 -6.04 -16.41 37.99
C ASP A 494 -6.74 -17.40 37.05
N ASN A 495 -7.90 -17.91 37.48
CA ASN A 495 -8.72 -18.83 36.69
C ASN A 495 -9.51 -18.13 35.57
N THR A 496 -9.80 -16.84 35.72
CA THR A 496 -10.45 -16.01 34.71
C THR A 496 -9.51 -15.81 33.53
N ASP A 497 -8.24 -15.49 33.81
CA ASP A 497 -7.21 -15.31 32.78
C ASP A 497 -6.90 -16.59 32.02
N ARG A 498 -6.84 -17.72 32.71
CA ARG A 498 -6.75 -19.03 32.05
C ARG A 498 -7.89 -19.26 31.07
N THR A 499 -9.11 -18.88 31.45
CA THR A 499 -10.30 -19.05 30.62
C THR A 499 -10.24 -18.13 29.39
N ALA A 500 -9.84 -16.86 29.57
CA ALA A 500 -9.65 -15.91 28.48
C ALA A 500 -8.55 -16.35 27.51
N VAL A 501 -7.40 -16.79 28.02
CA VAL A 501 -6.30 -17.33 27.22
C VAL A 501 -6.75 -18.57 26.44
N LEU A 502 -7.49 -19.49 27.05
CA LEU A 502 -8.02 -20.68 26.37
C LEU A 502 -9.01 -20.32 25.26
N ALA A 503 -9.88 -19.34 25.49
CA ALA A 503 -10.80 -18.84 24.47
C ALA A 503 -10.05 -18.20 23.28
N PHE A 504 -9.01 -17.42 23.56
CA PHE A 504 -8.15 -16.82 22.53
C PHE A 504 -7.33 -17.87 21.77
N ILE A 505 -6.78 -18.87 22.45
CA ILE A 505 -6.10 -20.00 21.81
C ILE A 505 -7.09 -20.75 20.93
N PHE A 506 -8.32 -21.00 21.40
CA PHE A 506 -9.34 -21.65 20.60
C PHE A 506 -9.68 -20.84 19.34
N ALA A 507 -9.96 -19.54 19.48
CA ALA A 507 -10.24 -18.66 18.35
C ALA A 507 -9.06 -18.58 17.37
N GLY A 508 -7.86 -18.32 17.89
CA GLY A 508 -6.62 -18.26 17.12
C GLY A 508 -6.29 -19.57 16.42
N ALA A 509 -6.52 -20.72 17.05
CA ALA A 509 -6.32 -22.04 16.45
C ALA A 509 -7.31 -22.32 15.31
N ASN A 510 -8.56 -21.84 15.42
CA ASN A 510 -9.54 -21.96 14.34
C ASN A 510 -9.17 -21.04 13.15
N ILE A 511 -8.70 -19.81 13.41
CA ILE A 511 -8.19 -18.90 12.38
C ILE A 511 -6.95 -19.50 11.71
N ALA A 512 -5.99 -19.99 12.48
CA ALA A 512 -4.81 -20.66 11.94
C ALA A 512 -5.20 -21.88 11.09
N ARG A 513 -6.20 -22.67 11.51
CA ARG A 513 -6.74 -23.77 10.71
C ARG A 513 -7.39 -23.30 9.40
N ALA A 514 -8.17 -22.21 9.44
CA ALA A 514 -8.77 -21.63 8.23
C ALA A 514 -7.71 -21.14 7.23
N LEU A 515 -6.56 -20.66 7.73
CA LEU A 515 -5.44 -20.18 6.90
C LEU A 515 -4.49 -21.28 6.42
N VAL A 516 -4.74 -22.55 6.73
CA VAL A 516 -3.89 -23.68 6.27
C VAL A 516 -3.70 -23.69 4.75
N PRO A 517 -4.73 -23.54 3.90
CA PRO A 517 -4.54 -23.55 2.44
C PRO A 517 -3.66 -22.40 1.95
N LEU A 518 -3.78 -21.21 2.56
CA LEU A 518 -2.95 -20.05 2.25
C LEU A 518 -1.48 -20.31 2.61
N ARG A 519 -1.23 -20.90 3.79
CA ARG A 519 0.12 -21.24 4.25
C ARG A 519 0.75 -22.31 3.36
N PHE A 520 -0.02 -23.31 2.92
CA PHE A 520 0.46 -24.28 1.94
C PHE A 520 0.73 -23.66 0.57
N GLY A 521 -0.13 -22.76 0.09
CA GLY A 521 0.12 -22.02 -1.15
C GLY A 521 1.39 -21.16 -1.09
N ALA A 522 1.61 -20.45 0.02
CA ALA A 522 2.82 -19.67 0.23
C ALA A 522 4.08 -20.55 0.31
N ALA A 523 4.02 -21.69 0.99
CA ALA A 523 5.11 -22.66 1.05
C ALA A 523 5.44 -23.24 -0.35
N LEU A 524 4.43 -23.58 -1.14
CA LEU A 524 4.60 -24.03 -2.53
C LEU A 524 5.25 -22.95 -3.40
N ALA A 525 4.81 -21.70 -3.29
CA ALA A 525 5.38 -20.58 -4.04
C ALA A 525 6.83 -20.25 -3.62
N LEU A 526 7.19 -20.57 -2.38
CA LEU A 526 8.52 -20.37 -1.79
C LEU A 526 9.48 -21.54 -2.07
N ALA A 527 8.97 -22.77 -2.26
CA ALA A 527 9.77 -23.98 -2.43
C ALA A 527 10.83 -23.91 -3.56
N PRO A 528 10.54 -23.40 -4.77
CA PRO A 528 11.56 -23.25 -5.80
C PRO A 528 12.70 -22.31 -5.39
N TRP A 529 12.37 -21.23 -4.65
CA TRP A 529 13.39 -20.28 -4.19
C TRP A 529 14.30 -20.90 -3.14
N VAL A 530 13.72 -21.68 -2.21
CA VAL A 530 14.49 -22.40 -1.19
C VAL A 530 15.41 -23.43 -1.82
N ASP A 531 14.95 -24.10 -2.88
CA ASP A 531 15.79 -25.04 -3.63
C ASP A 531 16.99 -24.33 -4.25
N GLU A 532 16.74 -23.26 -5.00
CA GLU A 532 17.76 -22.46 -5.69
C GLU A 532 18.75 -21.78 -4.72
N ASN A 533 18.30 -21.31 -3.54
CA ASN A 533 19.06 -20.35 -2.72
C ASN A 533 19.46 -20.88 -1.33
N ILE A 534 18.85 -21.96 -0.85
CA ILE A 534 19.18 -22.55 0.46
C ILE A 534 19.76 -23.95 0.26
N ILE A 535 19.11 -24.80 -0.54
CA ILE A 535 19.52 -26.19 -0.71
C ILE A 535 20.67 -26.30 -1.71
N ASN A 536 20.50 -25.78 -2.93
CA ASN A 536 21.46 -25.91 -4.03
C ASN A 536 22.34 -24.67 -4.23
N ARG A 537 22.54 -23.88 -3.16
CA ARG A 537 23.31 -22.63 -3.19
C ARG A 537 24.78 -22.91 -3.59
N GLY A 538 25.09 -22.80 -4.89
CA GLY A 538 26.43 -22.95 -5.45
C GLY A 538 26.62 -24.07 -6.48
N GLY A 539 25.58 -24.83 -6.84
CA GLY A 539 25.66 -25.97 -7.78
C GLY A 539 26.16 -25.62 -9.19
N ASP A 540 25.86 -24.41 -9.68
CA ASP A 540 26.26 -23.96 -11.02
C ASP A 540 27.79 -23.77 -11.18
N SER A 541 28.55 -23.82 -10.09
CA SER A 541 30.01 -23.66 -10.09
C SER A 541 30.76 -24.97 -10.42
N ALA A 542 30.10 -26.13 -10.33
CA ALA A 542 30.77 -27.44 -10.41
C ALA A 542 30.68 -28.12 -11.79
N GLU A 543 29.70 -27.76 -12.63
CA GLU A 543 29.59 -28.31 -14.01
C GLU A 543 30.44 -27.57 -15.05
N ALA A 544 31.03 -26.42 -14.70
CA ALA A 544 31.88 -25.64 -15.62
C ALA A 544 33.37 -26.04 -15.61
N THR A 545 33.79 -26.99 -14.77
CA THR A 545 35.16 -27.54 -14.77
C THR A 545 35.13 -29.02 -15.11
N GLY A 546 34.80 -29.33 -16.36
CA GLY A 546 35.18 -30.61 -16.96
C GLY A 546 36.70 -30.65 -17.12
N ASP A 547 37.37 -31.38 -16.24
CA ASP A 547 38.80 -31.67 -16.37
C ASP A 547 39.00 -32.77 -17.41
N SER A 548 39.47 -32.35 -18.58
CA SER A 548 39.99 -33.19 -19.64
C SER A 548 41.42 -33.62 -19.31
N SER A 549 41.58 -34.74 -18.59
CA SER A 549 42.80 -35.56 -18.63
C SER A 549 42.46 -36.98 -18.15
N ASN A 550 42.13 -37.91 -19.06
CA ASN A 550 43.01 -38.85 -19.77
C ASN A 550 43.70 -39.86 -18.83
N PRO A 551 43.97 -41.11 -19.27
CA PRO A 551 45.25 -41.73 -18.98
C PRO A 551 46.27 -41.37 -20.06
#